data_AF-A0A2N6AI13-F1
#
_entry.id   AF-A0A2N6AI13-F1
#
_cell.length_a   1.000
_cell.length_b   1.000
_cell.length_c   1.000
_cell.angle_alpha   90.00
_cell.angle_beta   90.00
_cell.angle_gamma   90.00
#
_symmetry.space_group_name_H-M   'P 1'
#
loop_
_entity.id
_entity.type
_entity.pdbx_description
1 polymer ?
#
loop_
_entity_poly.entity_id
_entity_poly.type
_entity_poly.pdbx_seq_one_letter_code
_entity_poly.pdbx_strand_id
1 'polypeptide(L)' 'MKKIKAFGMYLDSIVDRDPAVNSRLEAILCHPCIFSIASHRLNHILYLKGFKITARFLSQISRFLTGIEIHPCAKIKENL' A
#
# COMPACT_ATOMS: atom_id res chain seq x y z
N MET A 1 -0.03 12.33 -14.09
CA MET A 1 1.43 12.04 -14.27
C MET A 1 2.22 11.94 -12.97
N LYS A 2 2.13 12.87 -12.01
CA LYS A 2 2.96 12.85 -10.78
C LYS A 2 2.83 11.57 -9.91
N LYS A 3 1.60 11.07 -9.69
CA LYS A 3 1.35 9.88 -8.83
C LYS A 3 1.92 8.57 -9.40
N ILE A 4 1.90 8.40 -10.72
CA ILE A 4 2.46 7.22 -11.39
C ILE A 4 3.99 7.22 -11.24
N LYS A 5 4.61 8.39 -11.42
CA LYS A 5 6.06 8.56 -11.20
C LYS A 5 6.46 8.28 -9.75
N ALA A 6 5.68 8.78 -8.78
CA ALA A 6 5.92 8.53 -7.36
C ALA A 6 5.81 7.03 -7.00
N PHE A 7 4.84 6.31 -7.58
CA PHE A 7 4.73 4.86 -7.38
C PHE A 7 5.92 4.09 -7.99
N GLY A 8 6.37 4.49 -9.19
CA GLY A 8 7.59 3.93 -9.80
C GLY A 8 8.81 4.10 -8.90
N MET A 9 9.04 5.31 -8.37
CA MET A 9 10.14 5.60 -7.44
C MET A 9 10.05 4.80 -6.14
N TYR A 10 8.82 4.57 -5.63
CA TYR A 10 8.61 3.73 -4.47
C TYR A 10 9.02 2.26 -4.75
N LEU A 11 8.64 1.72 -5.90
CA LEU A 11 9.06 0.36 -6.30
C LEU A 11 10.57 0.26 -6.49
N ASP A 12 11.20 1.27 -7.09
CA ASP A 12 12.67 1.32 -7.21
C ASP A 12 13.32 1.28 -5.83
N SER A 13 12.81 2.06 -4.89
CA SER A 13 13.36 2.08 -3.53
C SER A 13 13.22 0.75 -2.78
N ILE A 14 12.28 -0.11 -3.17
CA ILE A 14 12.14 -1.46 -2.60
C ILE A 14 13.21 -2.36 -3.20
N VAL A 15 13.34 -2.36 -4.53
CA VAL A 15 14.36 -3.14 -5.24
C VAL A 15 15.77 -2.75 -4.78
N ASP A 16 16.02 -1.47 -4.55
CA ASP A 16 17.32 -0.97 -4.08
C ASP A 16 17.61 -1.32 -2.62
N ARG A 17 16.58 -1.45 -1.78
CA ARG A 17 16.73 -1.71 -0.33
C ARG A 17 16.66 -3.18 0.04
N ASP A 18 15.96 -3.99 -0.75
CA ASP A 18 15.76 -5.41 -0.50
C ASP A 18 16.52 -6.25 -1.54
N PRO A 19 17.69 -6.82 -1.19
CA PRO A 19 18.48 -7.63 -2.11
C PRO A 19 17.78 -8.94 -2.53
N ALA A 20 16.68 -9.33 -1.88
CA ALA A 20 15.89 -10.49 -2.29
C ALA A 20 14.91 -10.18 -3.45
N VAL A 21 14.69 -8.90 -3.76
CA VAL A 21 13.77 -8.46 -4.81
C VAL A 21 14.56 -8.02 -6.05
N ASN A 22 14.50 -8.81 -7.11
CA ASN A 22 15.35 -8.62 -8.30
C ASN A 22 14.71 -7.72 -9.36
N SER A 23 13.42 -7.41 -9.23
CA SER A 23 12.69 -6.58 -10.18
C SER A 23 11.45 -5.93 -9.59
N ARG A 24 10.97 -4.85 -10.22
CA ARG A 24 9.69 -4.22 -9.88
C ARG A 24 8.51 -5.18 -9.99
N LEU A 25 8.56 -6.12 -10.93
CA LEU A 25 7.50 -7.10 -11.13
C LEU A 25 7.44 -8.09 -9.95
N GLU A 26 8.60 -8.57 -9.51
CA GLU A 26 8.72 -9.41 -8.32
C GLU A 26 8.25 -8.66 -7.07
N ALA A 27 8.62 -7.39 -6.93
CA ALA A 27 8.12 -6.52 -5.86
C ALA A 27 6.58 -6.48 -5.87
N ILE A 28 5.96 -6.20 -7.02
CA ILE A 28 4.50 -6.09 -7.14
C ILE A 28 3.81 -7.41 -6.83
N LEU A 29 4.33 -8.54 -7.31
CA LEU A 29 3.64 -9.83 -7.22
C LEU A 29 3.87 -10.53 -5.87
N CYS A 30 5.07 -10.42 -5.31
CA CYS A 30 5.49 -11.23 -4.17
C CYS A 30 5.57 -10.44 -2.86
N HIS A 31 5.55 -9.10 -2.90
CA HIS A 31 5.72 -8.30 -1.69
C HIS A 31 4.35 -7.86 -1.10
N PRO A 32 3.90 -8.46 0.03
CA PRO A 32 2.59 -8.16 0.61
C PRO A 32 2.46 -6.69 1.09
N CYS A 33 3.60 -6.04 1.36
CA CYS A 33 3.65 -4.65 1.81
C CYS A 33 3.18 -3.67 0.72
N ILE A 34 3.43 -3.98 -0.56
CA ILE A 34 2.96 -3.14 -1.67
C ILE A 34 1.42 -3.21 -1.74
N PHE A 35 0.86 -4.40 -1.61
CA PHE A 35 -0.60 -4.61 -1.58
C PHE A 35 -1.26 -3.93 -0.38
N SER A 36 -0.64 -3.99 0.81
CA SER A 36 -1.20 -3.38 2.02
C SER A 36 -1.23 -1.85 1.92
N ILE A 37 -0.18 -1.22 1.40
CA ILE A 37 -0.13 0.24 1.18
C ILE A 37 -1.11 0.66 0.08
N ALA A 38 -1.19 -0.08 -1.03
CA ALA A 38 -2.13 0.22 -2.11
C ALA A 38 -3.58 0.16 -1.59
N SER A 39 -3.92 -0.90 -0.86
CA SER A 39 -5.23 -1.07 -0.22
C SER A 39 -5.52 0.03 0.80
N HIS A 40 -4.53 0.37 1.64
CA HIS A 40 -4.66 1.48 2.59
C HIS A 40 -4.97 2.80 1.89
N ARG A 41 -4.30 3.14 0.78
CA ARG A 41 -4.56 4.39 0.05
C ARG A 41 -6.01 4.47 -0.44
N LEU A 42 -6.61 3.35 -0.90
CA LEU A 42 -8.02 3.28 -1.26
C LEU A 42 -8.94 3.42 -0.04
N ASN A 43 -8.64 2.68 1.04
CA ASN A 43 -9.41 2.70 2.27
C ASN A 43 -9.37 4.08 2.96
N HIS A 44 -8.23 4.78 2.88
CA HIS A 44 -8.07 6.13 3.38
C HIS A 44 -8.96 7.13 2.63
N ILE A 45 -9.06 7.02 1.30
CA ILE A 45 -9.98 7.85 0.51
C ILE A 45 -11.43 7.61 0.92
N LEU A 46 -11.83 6.34 1.12
CA LEU A 46 -13.17 6.00 1.60
C LEU A 46 -13.44 6.57 2.99
N TYR A 47 -12.45 6.50 3.88
CA TYR A 47 -12.53 7.05 5.23
C TYR A 47 -12.73 8.57 5.21
N LEU A 48 -11.96 9.29 4.39
CA LEU A 48 -12.07 10.75 4.23
C LEU A 48 -13.42 11.16 3.62
N LYS A 49 -14.02 10.30 2.79
CA LYS A 49 -15.38 10.50 2.24
C LYS A 49 -16.52 10.19 3.22
N GLY A 50 -16.20 9.81 4.47
CA GLY A 50 -17.19 9.52 5.51
C GLY A 50 -17.61 8.05 5.61
N PHE A 51 -17.17 7.17 4.69
CA PHE A 51 -17.47 5.74 4.71
C PHE A 51 -16.59 4.97 5.71
N LYS A 52 -16.64 5.36 7.00
CA LYS A 52 -15.71 4.89 8.04
C LYS A 52 -15.79 3.38 8.27
N ILE A 53 -16.99 2.82 8.36
CA ILE A 53 -17.20 1.38 8.58
C ILE A 53 -16.72 0.58 7.37
N THR A 54 -17.11 0.98 6.15
CA THR A 54 -16.67 0.32 4.91
C THR A 54 -15.14 0.37 4.76
N ALA A 55 -14.53 1.53 5.00
CA ALA A 55 -13.08 1.67 4.99
C ALA A 55 -12.40 0.75 6.02
N ARG A 56 -12.99 0.62 7.22
CA ARG A 56 -12.47 -0.26 8.26
C ARG A 56 -12.62 -1.74 7.89
N PHE A 57 -13.76 -2.14 7.34
CA PHE A 57 -14.01 -3.49 6.87
C PHE A 57 -13.03 -3.89 5.76
N LEU A 58 -12.85 -3.04 4.75
CA LEU A 58 -11.85 -3.27 3.70
C LEU A 58 -10.42 -3.29 4.23
N SER A 59 -10.10 -2.52 5.28
CA SER A 59 -8.79 -2.62 5.94
C SER A 59 -8.56 -3.98 6.60
N GLN A 60 -9.62 -4.62 7.12
CA GLN A 60 -9.54 -5.98 7.66
C GLN A 60 -9.39 -7.03 6.58
N ILE A 61 -10.01 -6.86 5.41
CA ILE A 61 -9.76 -7.73 4.24
C ILE A 61 -8.29 -7.62 3.81
N SER A 62 -7.75 -6.40 3.72
CA SER A 62 -6.33 -6.19 3.42
C SER A 62 -5.44 -6.89 4.45
N ARG A 63 -5.75 -6.78 5.75
CA ARG A 63 -5.03 -7.47 6.82
C ARG A 63 -5.10 -8.98 6.66
N PHE A 64 -6.26 -9.52 6.32
CA PHE A 64 -6.43 -10.96 6.11
C PHE A 64 -5.57 -11.48 4.96
N LEU A 65 -5.49 -10.75 3.84
CA LEU A 65 -4.71 -11.15 2.67
C LEU A 65 -3.20 -10.95 2.82
N THR A 66 -2.76 -9.95 3.59
CA THR A 66 -1.35 -9.53 3.65
C THR A 66 -0.68 -9.76 4.99
N GLY A 67 -1.44 -10.08 6.05
CA GLY A 67 -0.98 -10.09 7.44
C GLY A 67 -0.72 -8.70 8.03
N ILE A 68 -0.76 -7.63 7.22
CA ILE A 68 -0.40 -6.27 7.62
C ILE A 68 -1.66 -5.46 7.89
N GLU A 69 -1.78 -4.93 9.10
CA GLU A 69 -2.88 -4.05 9.46
C GLU A 69 -2.49 -2.58 9.36
N ILE A 70 -3.21 -1.84 8.51
CA ILE A 70 -3.10 -0.38 8.42
C ILE A 70 -4.48 0.23 8.61
N HIS A 71 -4.66 0.96 9.70
CA HIS A 71 -5.93 1.63 9.98
C HIS A 71 -6.21 2.69 8.90
N PRO A 72 -7.44 2.80 8.36
CA PRO A 72 -7.74 3.71 7.26
C PRO A 72 -7.62 5.19 7.63
N CYS A 73 -7.62 5.57 8.91
CA CYS A 73 -7.34 6.95 9.33
C CYS A 73 -5.85 7.33 9.30
N ALA A 74 -4.95 6.34 9.21
CA ALA A 74 -3.51 6.61 9.20
C ALA A 74 -3.12 7.46 7.99
N LYS A 75 -2.15 8.35 8.18
CA LYS A 75 -1.60 9.19 7.11
C LYS A 75 -0.21 8.68 6.76
N ILE A 76 -0.11 8.02 5.61
CA ILE A 76 1.15 7.51 5.07
C ILE A 76 1.78 8.56 4.15
N LYS A 77 3.05 8.90 4.40
CA LYS A 77 3.86 9.77 3.52
C LYS A 77 4.36 8.98 2.30
N GLU A 78 4.84 9.69 1.29
CA GLU A 78 5.14 9.09 -0.03
C GLU A 78 6.37 8.16 -0.04
N ASN A 79 7.29 8.28 0.92
CA ASN A 79 8.55 7.50 1.00
C ASN A 79 8.64 6.72 2.32
N LEU A 80 7.82 5.67 2.48
CA LEU A 80 8.16 4.62 3.46
C LEU A 80 9.32 3.77 2.93
#